data_AF-A0A0Q8RWT3-F1
#
_entry.id   AF-A0A0Q8RWT3-F1
#
_cell.length_a   1.000
_cell.length_b   1.000
_cell.length_c   1.000
_cell.angle_alpha   90.00
_cell.angle_beta   90.00
_cell.angle_gamma   90.00
#
_symmetry.space_group_name_H-M   'P 1'
#
loop_
_entity.id
_entity.type
_entity.pdbx_description
1 polymer ?
#
loop_
_entity_poly.entity_id
_entity_poly.type
_entity_poly.pdbx_seq_one_letter_code
_entity_poly.pdbx_strand_id
1 'polypeptide(L)'
;MLRFGPNDAEFEKRFAPGTLDNGKAVLVVGGSLWITGFDPTEAASEDDGTLREARPIDPALYSAIRFLEVRISGKQPIILETGSMLAPEQALTACNDDLLHAWGIDAKADKALSRRVIPASDPRDWMRSSDYPPRMRSLGYQGLVHFRLVVDDRGIPKSCHIQLSTRPKDFDDAVCQKIMARARFEPALDADGKPVVSYYTNSARFSIPAS
;
A
#
# COMPACT_ATOMS: atom_id res chain seq x y z
N MET A 1 12.55 6.24 -20.48
CA MET A 1 11.13 6.00 -20.74
C MET A 1 10.82 4.52 -20.52
N LEU A 2 9.63 4.22 -20.00
CA LEU A 2 9.03 2.88 -20.00
C LEU A 2 7.78 2.89 -20.88
N ARG A 3 7.42 1.77 -21.49
CA ARG A 3 6.14 1.61 -22.20
C ARG A 3 5.69 0.15 -22.15
N PHE A 4 4.42 -0.08 -21.82
CA PHE A 4 3.81 -1.41 -21.80
C PHE A 4 2.95 -1.64 -23.05
N GLY A 5 3.47 -2.46 -23.96
CA GLY A 5 2.79 -2.82 -25.19
C GLY A 5 2.62 -1.65 -26.17
N PRO A 6 1.84 -1.87 -27.24
CA PRO A 6 1.70 -0.91 -28.32
C PRO A 6 0.77 0.26 -28.01
N ASN A 7 -0.13 0.11 -27.03
CA ASN A 7 -1.25 1.02 -26.81
C ASN A 7 -1.07 1.99 -25.65
N ASP A 8 -0.10 1.76 -24.76
CA ASP A 8 0.15 2.66 -23.63
C ASP A 8 1.05 3.84 -24.01
N ALA A 9 0.86 4.96 -23.32
CA ALA A 9 1.75 6.09 -23.35
C ALA A 9 3.15 5.74 -22.80
N GLU A 10 4.16 6.48 -23.25
CA GLU A 10 5.50 6.40 -22.66
C GLU A 10 5.53 7.09 -21.29
N PHE A 11 6.24 6.48 -20.34
CA PHE A 11 6.41 6.95 -18.97
C PHE A 11 7.82 7.45 -18.76
N GLU A 12 7.97 8.71 -18.36
CA GLU A 12 9.27 9.18 -17.87
C GLU A 12 9.56 8.61 -16.49
N LYS A 13 10.71 7.95 -16.38
CA LYS A 13 11.20 7.34 -15.15
C LYS A 13 12.69 7.57 -14.99
N ARG A 14 13.09 7.68 -13.73
CA ARG A 14 14.50 7.64 -13.34
C ARG A 14 14.91 6.17 -13.23
N PHE A 15 16.09 5.87 -13.76
CA PHE A 15 16.68 4.54 -13.69
C PHE A 15 18.00 4.62 -12.94
N ALA A 16 18.21 3.71 -12.00
CA ALA A 16 19.48 3.54 -11.30
C ALA A 16 20.01 2.13 -11.57
N PRO A 17 21.18 1.99 -12.21
CA PRO A 17 21.82 0.68 -12.32
C PRO A 17 22.32 0.23 -10.94
N GLY A 18 22.28 -1.08 -10.69
CA GLY A 18 22.78 -1.68 -9.46
C GLY A 18 23.21 -3.13 -9.68
N THR A 19 23.68 -3.77 -8.62
CA THR A 19 24.02 -5.18 -8.61
C THR A 19 23.41 -5.80 -7.36
N LEU A 20 22.72 -6.93 -7.50
CA LEU A 20 22.19 -7.70 -6.38
C LEU A 20 23.33 -8.44 -5.67
N ASP A 21 23.09 -8.89 -4.43
CA ASP A 21 24.06 -9.66 -3.63
C ASP A 21 24.55 -10.95 -4.33
N ASN A 22 23.75 -11.48 -5.26
CA ASN A 22 24.10 -12.64 -6.09
C ASN A 22 24.90 -12.29 -7.37
N GLY A 23 25.35 -11.04 -7.51
CA GLY A 23 26.14 -10.56 -8.64
C GLY A 23 25.33 -10.24 -9.90
N LYS A 24 24.00 -10.42 -9.91
CA LYS A 24 23.17 -10.06 -11.07
C LYS A 24 23.00 -8.55 -11.18
N ALA A 25 23.24 -8.02 -12.37
CA ALA A 25 22.94 -6.62 -12.68
C ALA A 25 21.43 -6.36 -12.58
N VAL A 26 21.06 -5.21 -12.02
CA VAL A 26 19.68 -4.76 -11.92
C VAL A 26 19.53 -3.33 -12.41
N LEU A 27 18.35 -3.04 -12.90
CA LEU A 27 17.91 -1.68 -13.21
C LEU A 27 16.76 -1.34 -12.25
N VAL A 28 17.02 -0.45 -11.31
CA VAL A 28 16.01 0.04 -10.38
C VAL A 28 15.25 1.18 -11.06
N VAL A 29 13.93 1.01 -11.16
CA VAL A 29 13.02 2.05 -11.65
C VAL A 29 12.53 2.86 -10.45
N GLY A 30 12.74 4.17 -10.46
CA GLY A 30 12.34 5.05 -9.37
C GLY A 30 10.85 5.44 -9.41
N GLY A 31 10.24 5.55 -8.22
CA GLY A 31 8.87 6.02 -8.02
C GLY A 31 7.80 4.98 -8.39
N SER A 32 6.52 5.38 -8.27
CA SER A 32 5.38 4.50 -8.57
C SER A 32 5.27 4.21 -10.06
N LEU A 33 5.06 2.95 -10.42
CA LEU A 33 4.84 2.52 -11.80
C LEU A 33 3.37 2.11 -11.98
N TRP A 34 2.75 2.59 -13.04
CA TRP A 34 1.42 2.18 -13.44
C TRP A 34 1.56 1.24 -14.64
N ILE A 35 0.92 0.08 -14.58
CA ILE A 35 0.84 -0.87 -15.68
C ILE A 35 -0.50 -0.56 -16.35
N THR A 36 -0.46 0.11 -17.50
CA THR A 36 -1.64 0.62 -18.25
C THR A 36 -2.43 1.76 -17.61
N GLY A 37 -3.23 2.45 -18.44
CA GLY A 37 -4.21 3.45 -17.97
C GLY A 37 -3.60 4.74 -17.42
N PHE A 38 -2.35 5.05 -17.79
CA PHE A 38 -1.63 6.24 -17.33
C PHE A 38 -2.28 7.53 -17.81
N ASP A 39 -2.68 8.35 -16.84
CA ASP A 39 -2.96 9.75 -17.07
C ASP A 39 -1.72 10.58 -16.65
N PRO A 40 -1.03 11.26 -17.59
CA PRO A 40 0.12 12.10 -17.28
C PRO A 40 -0.20 13.22 -16.28
N THR A 41 -1.46 13.65 -16.19
CA THR A 41 -1.90 14.72 -15.27
C THR A 41 -2.02 14.23 -13.83
N GLU A 42 -2.32 12.94 -13.62
CA GLU A 42 -2.40 12.35 -12.28
C GLU A 42 -1.03 11.93 -11.76
N ALA A 43 -0.14 11.43 -12.62
CA ALA A 43 1.19 10.98 -12.23
C ALA A 43 2.14 12.09 -11.76
N ALA A 44 1.81 13.35 -12.06
CA ALA A 44 2.56 14.52 -11.62
C ALA A 44 2.27 14.91 -10.15
N SER A 45 1.25 14.33 -9.51
CA SER A 45 1.02 14.58 -8.08
C SER A 45 1.93 13.68 -7.24
N GLU A 46 2.72 14.31 -6.38
CA GLU A 46 3.44 13.61 -5.30
C GLU A 46 2.44 12.88 -4.39
N ASP A 47 2.92 11.84 -3.71
CA ASP A 47 2.17 11.12 -2.68
C ASP A 47 1.88 12.09 -1.51
N ASP A 48 0.75 12.77 -1.57
CA ASP A 48 0.28 13.74 -0.56
C ASP A 48 -0.42 13.06 0.63
N GLY A 49 -0.39 11.73 0.68
CA GLY A 49 -1.04 10.93 1.70
C GLY A 49 -2.56 10.79 1.52
N THR A 50 -3.14 11.29 0.40
CA THR A 50 -4.51 10.97 0.04
C THR A 50 -4.58 9.57 -0.59
N LEU A 51 -5.49 8.73 -0.07
CA LEU A 51 -5.78 7.43 -0.65
C LEU A 51 -6.41 7.67 -2.03
N ARG A 52 -5.62 7.53 -3.09
CA ARG A 52 -6.10 7.58 -4.47
C ARG A 52 -6.99 6.37 -4.70
N GLU A 53 -8.18 6.61 -5.25
CA GLU A 53 -9.11 5.55 -5.59
C GLU A 53 -8.40 4.54 -6.51
N ALA A 54 -8.33 3.27 -6.08
CA ALA A 54 -7.69 2.24 -6.87
C ALA A 54 -8.49 2.08 -8.16
N ARG A 55 -7.93 2.52 -9.29
CA ARG A 55 -8.58 2.38 -10.60
C ARG A 55 -8.81 0.89 -10.86
N PRO A 56 -10.02 0.48 -11.30
CA PRO A 56 -10.26 -0.89 -11.68
C PRO A 56 -9.28 -1.32 -12.76
N ILE A 57 -8.77 -2.54 -12.63
CA ILE A 57 -7.93 -3.15 -13.65
C ILE A 57 -8.84 -3.45 -14.85
N ASP A 58 -8.55 -2.84 -16.00
CA ASP A 58 -9.24 -3.14 -17.26
C ASP A 58 -8.58 -4.35 -17.94
N PRO A 59 -9.24 -5.52 -18.00
CA PRO A 59 -8.69 -6.71 -18.64
C PRO A 59 -8.26 -6.47 -20.09
N ALA A 60 -8.93 -5.57 -20.82
CA ALA A 60 -8.59 -5.25 -22.20
C ALA A 60 -7.19 -4.63 -22.30
N LEU A 61 -6.83 -3.72 -21.39
CA LEU A 61 -5.52 -3.09 -21.36
C LEU A 61 -4.41 -4.11 -21.09
N TYR A 62 -4.58 -4.97 -20.09
CA TYR A 62 -3.60 -6.00 -19.75
C TYR A 62 -3.49 -7.10 -20.83
N SER A 63 -4.60 -7.39 -21.52
CA SER A 63 -4.61 -8.35 -22.63
C SER A 63 -3.84 -7.85 -23.85
N ALA A 64 -3.83 -6.53 -24.07
CA ALA A 64 -3.19 -5.86 -25.19
C ALA A 64 -1.68 -5.70 -25.03
N ILE A 65 -1.15 -5.81 -23.80
CA ILE A 65 0.30 -5.82 -23.58
C ILE A 65 0.93 -6.98 -24.35
N ARG A 66 2.07 -6.69 -24.98
CA ARG A 66 2.92 -7.67 -25.68
C ARG A 66 4.37 -7.58 -25.22
N PHE A 67 4.82 -6.39 -24.88
CA PHE A 67 6.19 -6.14 -24.46
C PHE A 67 6.26 -5.08 -23.35
N LEU A 68 7.38 -5.05 -22.62
CA LEU A 68 7.84 -3.90 -21.85
C LEU A 68 9.07 -3.32 -22.55
N GLU A 69 8.95 -2.08 -23.03
CA GLU A 69 10.05 -1.35 -23.63
C GLU A 69 10.70 -0.44 -22.59
N VAL A 70 12.02 -0.54 -22.46
CA VAL A 70 12.85 0.28 -21.59
C VAL A 70 13.82 1.09 -22.45
N ARG A 71 13.65 2.42 -22.45
CA ARG A 71 14.52 3.35 -23.15
C ARG A 71 15.36 4.14 -22.16
N ILE A 72 16.67 3.93 -22.22
CA ILE A 72 17.67 4.67 -21.44
C ILE A 72 18.42 5.60 -22.40
N SER A 73 18.60 6.87 -22.00
CA SER A 73 19.27 7.85 -22.84
C SER A 73 20.68 7.38 -23.25
N GLY A 74 21.00 7.48 -24.54
CA GLY A 74 22.28 7.05 -25.10
C GLY A 74 22.48 5.52 -25.20
N LYS A 75 21.44 4.71 -24.96
CA LYS A 75 21.47 3.25 -25.11
C LYS A 75 20.44 2.79 -26.15
N GLN A 76 20.65 1.60 -26.69
CA GLN A 76 19.63 0.93 -27.50
C GLN A 76 18.41 0.58 -26.62
N PRO A 77 17.19 0.70 -27.15
CA PRO A 77 15.99 0.25 -26.45
C PRO A 77 16.08 -1.24 -26.10
N ILE A 78 15.65 -1.57 -24.88
CA ILE A 78 15.52 -2.96 -24.44
C ILE A 78 14.04 -3.32 -24.52
N ILE A 79 13.73 -4.40 -25.23
CA ILE A 79 12.36 -4.94 -25.35
C ILE A 79 12.31 -6.26 -24.61
N LEU A 80 11.43 -6.34 -23.62
CA LEU A 80 11.10 -7.57 -22.92
C LEU A 80 9.76 -8.08 -23.46
N GLU A 81 9.77 -9.18 -24.21
CA GLU A 81 8.57 -9.81 -24.76
C GLU A 81 7.77 -10.49 -23.63
N THR A 82 6.98 -9.71 -22.90
CA THR A 82 6.19 -10.19 -21.77
C THR A 82 5.00 -11.06 -22.21
N GLY A 83 4.57 -10.93 -23.47
CA GLY A 83 3.28 -11.43 -23.90
C GLY A 83 2.14 -10.68 -23.22
N SER A 84 0.96 -11.32 -23.20
CA SER A 84 -0.20 -10.79 -22.47
C SER A 84 0.05 -10.77 -20.97
N MET A 85 -0.22 -9.64 -20.32
CA MET A 85 -0.10 -9.50 -18.87
C MET A 85 -1.41 -9.80 -18.12
N LEU A 86 -2.46 -10.25 -18.83
CA LEU A 86 -3.76 -10.56 -18.22
C LEU A 86 -3.67 -11.70 -17.20
N ALA A 87 -3.02 -12.82 -17.54
CA ALA A 87 -2.92 -13.94 -16.61
C ALA A 87 -2.09 -13.61 -15.34
N PRO A 88 -0.92 -12.94 -15.44
CA PRO A 88 -0.21 -12.44 -14.26
C PRO A 88 -1.04 -11.49 -13.39
N GLU A 89 -1.81 -10.59 -14.01
CA GLU A 89 -2.70 -9.68 -13.31
C GLU A 89 -3.79 -10.43 -12.56
N GLN A 90 -4.50 -11.36 -13.22
CA GLN A 90 -5.55 -12.16 -12.60
C GLN A 90 -5.03 -12.97 -11.42
N ALA A 91 -3.80 -13.51 -11.53
CA ALA A 91 -3.15 -14.22 -10.43
C ALA A 91 -2.87 -13.30 -9.23
N LEU A 92 -2.43 -12.06 -9.46
CA LEU A 92 -2.24 -11.08 -8.40
C LEU A 92 -3.56 -10.65 -7.76
N THR A 93 -4.60 -10.43 -8.57
CA THR A 93 -5.95 -10.10 -8.08
C THR A 93 -6.52 -11.23 -7.23
N ALA A 94 -6.40 -12.49 -7.66
CA ALA A 94 -6.81 -13.65 -6.88
C ALA A 94 -6.04 -13.74 -5.55
N CYS A 95 -4.71 -13.54 -5.59
CA CYS A 95 -3.88 -13.52 -4.38
C CYS A 95 -4.32 -12.43 -3.39
N ASN A 96 -4.70 -11.24 -3.88
CA ASN A 96 -5.20 -10.16 -3.02
C ASN A 96 -6.56 -10.51 -2.41
N ASP A 97 -7.45 -11.17 -3.16
CA ASP A 97 -8.75 -11.61 -2.66
C ASP A 97 -8.61 -12.68 -1.57
N ASP A 98 -7.73 -13.66 -1.80
CA ASP A 98 -7.41 -14.70 -0.82
C ASP A 98 -6.84 -14.10 0.47
N LEU A 99 -6.03 -13.03 0.35
CA LEU A 99 -5.48 -12.31 1.49
C LEU A 99 -6.58 -11.63 2.32
N LEU A 100 -7.55 -10.97 1.67
CA LEU A 100 -8.71 -10.39 2.35
C LEU A 100 -9.56 -11.46 3.02
N HIS A 101 -9.79 -12.59 2.35
CA HIS A 101 -10.52 -13.71 2.90
C HIS A 101 -9.85 -14.27 4.17
N ALA A 102 -8.52 -14.41 4.16
CA ALA A 102 -7.75 -14.84 5.33
C ALA A 102 -7.85 -13.86 6.53
N TRP A 103 -8.22 -12.60 6.29
CA TRP A 103 -8.48 -11.62 7.35
C TRP A 103 -9.95 -11.58 7.80
N GLY A 104 -10.81 -12.42 7.23
CA GLY A 104 -12.25 -12.44 7.50
C GLY A 104 -13.02 -11.32 6.80
N ILE A 105 -12.48 -10.79 5.70
CA ILE A 105 -13.09 -9.71 4.90
C ILE A 105 -13.65 -10.32 3.61
N ASP A 106 -14.87 -9.93 3.24
CA ASP A 106 -15.45 -10.28 1.96
C ASP A 106 -14.82 -9.41 0.86
N ALA A 107 -13.98 -10.02 0.02
CA ALA A 107 -13.27 -9.31 -1.04
C ALA A 107 -14.19 -8.65 -2.07
N LYS A 108 -15.37 -9.23 -2.33
CA LYS A 108 -16.34 -8.67 -3.26
C LYS A 108 -17.00 -7.42 -2.67
N ALA A 109 -17.37 -7.48 -1.39
CA ALA A 109 -17.91 -6.33 -0.67
C ALA A 109 -16.85 -5.22 -0.53
N ASP A 110 -15.60 -5.56 -0.22
CA ASP A 110 -14.50 -4.60 -0.07
C ASP A 110 -14.18 -3.85 -1.39
N LYS A 111 -14.25 -4.54 -2.53
CA LYS A 111 -14.11 -3.94 -3.87
C LYS A 111 -15.27 -3.02 -4.24
N ALA A 112 -16.45 -3.24 -3.66
CA ALA A 112 -17.69 -2.52 -3.97
C ALA A 112 -18.09 -1.53 -2.86
N LEU A 113 -17.15 -1.13 -2.01
CA LEU A 113 -17.44 -0.20 -0.92
C LEU A 113 -17.87 1.16 -1.47
N SER A 114 -19.02 1.64 -1.02
CA SER A 114 -19.42 3.05 -1.18
C SER A 114 -18.65 3.96 -0.22
N ARG A 115 -18.15 3.41 0.89
CA ARG A 115 -17.36 4.12 1.88
C ARG A 115 -16.36 3.18 2.55
N ARG A 116 -15.10 3.58 2.65
CA ARG A 116 -14.09 2.87 3.45
C ARG A 116 -14.27 3.11 4.94
N VAL A 117 -13.50 2.39 5.76
CA VAL A 117 -13.41 2.65 7.20
C VAL A 117 -12.85 4.06 7.44
N ILE A 118 -13.55 4.90 8.21
CA ILE A 118 -13.13 6.28 8.51
C ILE A 118 -12.84 6.41 10.01
N PRO A 119 -11.67 6.92 10.43
CA PRO A 119 -11.40 7.25 11.83
C PRO A 119 -12.48 8.19 12.42
N ALA A 120 -13.10 7.79 13.53
CA ALA A 120 -14.10 8.62 14.21
C ALA A 120 -13.48 9.78 15.01
N SER A 121 -12.16 9.76 15.21
CA SER A 121 -11.35 10.81 15.83
C SER A 121 -10.03 10.94 15.10
N ASP A 122 -9.27 12.00 15.38
CA ASP A 122 -7.91 12.15 14.84
C ASP A 122 -7.04 10.93 15.23
N PRO A 123 -6.48 10.17 14.26
CA PRO A 123 -5.61 9.04 14.54
C PRO A 123 -4.39 9.38 15.40
N ARG A 124 -3.95 10.65 15.41
CA ARG A 124 -2.84 11.13 16.26
C ARG A 124 -3.15 11.02 17.75
N ASP A 125 -4.43 10.97 18.14
CA ASP A 125 -4.83 10.85 19.54
C ASP A 125 -4.82 9.40 20.06
N TRP A 126 -4.71 8.41 19.17
CA TRP A 126 -4.67 7.00 19.55
C TRP A 126 -3.36 6.62 20.23
N MET A 127 -2.28 7.35 19.92
CA MET A 127 -0.96 7.19 20.52
C MET A 127 -0.58 8.45 21.28
N ARG A 128 -0.33 8.33 22.59
CA ARG A 128 0.07 9.43 23.45
C ARG A 128 1.56 9.34 23.77
N SER A 129 2.14 10.45 24.18
CA SER A 129 3.53 10.47 24.66
C SER A 129 3.75 9.46 25.80
N SER A 130 2.76 9.25 26.68
CA SER A 130 2.87 8.27 27.78
C SER A 130 2.90 6.80 27.33
N ASP A 131 2.55 6.49 26.08
CA ASP A 131 2.57 5.12 25.56
C ASP A 131 3.93 4.69 25.00
N TYR A 132 4.91 5.59 25.04
CA TYR A 132 6.28 5.26 24.68
C TYR A 132 6.84 4.24 25.68
N PRO A 133 7.32 3.06 25.22
CA PRO A 133 7.91 2.07 26.11
C PRO A 133 9.06 2.65 26.95
N PRO A 134 9.01 2.61 28.30
CA PRO A 134 9.98 3.29 29.16
C PRO A 134 11.44 2.91 28.88
N ARG A 135 11.69 1.62 28.63
CA ARG A 135 13.02 1.11 28.28
C ARG A 135 13.52 1.73 26.97
N MET A 136 12.68 1.74 25.93
CA MET A 136 13.05 2.30 24.62
C MET A 136 13.30 3.82 24.73
N ARG A 137 12.51 4.52 25.54
CA ARG A 137 12.71 5.94 25.82
C ARG A 137 14.05 6.19 26.49
N SER A 138 14.38 5.42 27.53
CA SER A 138 15.65 5.57 28.25
C SER A 138 16.88 5.31 27.39
N LEU A 139 16.74 4.44 26.37
CA LEU A 139 17.80 4.09 25.43
C LEU A 139 17.82 4.97 24.17
N GLY A 140 16.91 5.95 24.06
CA GLY A 140 16.88 6.89 22.94
C GLY A 140 16.38 6.31 21.60
N TYR A 141 15.72 5.15 21.61
CA TYR A 141 15.29 4.49 20.37
C TYR A 141 14.05 5.14 19.76
N GLN A 142 14.11 5.58 18.50
CA GLN A 142 12.95 6.13 17.79
C GLN A 142 12.44 5.17 16.73
N GLY A 143 11.14 5.08 16.45
CA GLY A 143 10.61 4.06 15.54
C GLY A 143 9.44 4.52 14.71
N LEU A 144 9.28 3.87 13.56
CA LEU A 144 8.07 3.91 12.74
C LEU A 144 7.52 2.50 12.63
N VAL A 145 6.24 2.33 12.98
CA VAL A 145 5.51 1.06 13.00
C VAL A 145 4.28 1.18 12.11
N HIS A 146 4.23 0.41 11.03
CA HIS A 146 3.07 0.29 10.16
C HIS A 146 2.18 -0.85 10.64
N PHE A 147 0.88 -0.60 10.73
CA PHE A 147 -0.09 -1.58 11.22
C PHE A 147 -1.33 -1.62 10.32
N ARG A 148 -2.02 -2.76 10.38
CA ARG A 148 -3.34 -3.02 9.80
C ARG A 148 -4.31 -3.38 10.92
N LEU A 149 -5.49 -2.78 10.90
CA LEU A 149 -6.63 -3.17 11.71
C LEU A 149 -7.67 -3.87 10.83
N VAL A 150 -8.34 -4.89 11.37
CA VAL A 150 -9.64 -5.34 10.86
C VAL A 150 -10.72 -4.68 11.71
N VAL A 151 -11.68 -4.01 11.09
CA VAL A 151 -12.73 -3.23 11.76
C VAL A 151 -14.08 -3.86 11.45
N ASP A 152 -14.88 -4.10 12.49
CA ASP A 152 -16.21 -4.70 12.33
C ASP A 152 -17.24 -3.71 11.76
N ASP A 153 -18.41 -4.23 11.45
CA ASP A 153 -19.60 -3.52 10.99
C ASP A 153 -20.13 -2.44 11.97
N ARG A 154 -19.62 -2.39 13.20
CA ARG A 154 -19.91 -1.35 14.20
C ARG A 154 -18.80 -0.30 14.31
N GLY A 155 -17.74 -0.40 13.50
CA GLY A 155 -16.61 0.51 13.56
C GLY A 155 -15.63 0.23 14.71
N ILE A 156 -15.62 -1.01 15.23
CA ILE A 156 -14.75 -1.44 16.33
C ILE A 156 -13.63 -2.34 15.79
N PRO A 157 -12.35 -2.02 16.05
CA PRO A 157 -11.24 -2.90 15.71
C PRO A 157 -11.36 -4.28 16.37
N LYS A 158 -11.14 -5.35 15.59
CA LYS A 158 -11.14 -6.75 16.04
C LYS A 158 -9.77 -7.39 16.06
N SER A 159 -8.87 -6.93 15.21
CA SER A 159 -7.49 -7.38 15.22
C SER A 159 -6.55 -6.26 14.81
N CYS A 160 -5.30 -6.35 15.27
CA CYS A 160 -4.19 -5.48 14.88
C CYS A 160 -3.01 -6.35 14.45
N HIS A 161 -2.46 -6.04 13.28
CA HIS A 161 -1.34 -6.76 12.69
C HIS A 161 -0.27 -5.77 12.23
N ILE A 162 0.96 -5.93 12.74
CA ILE A 162 2.09 -5.13 12.28
C ILE A 162 2.50 -5.58 10.88
N GLN A 163 2.57 -4.63 9.96
CA GLN A 163 2.94 -4.87 8.56
C GLN A 163 4.44 -4.66 8.34
N LEU A 164 5.00 -3.62 8.97
CA LEU A 164 6.41 -3.27 8.87
C LEU A 164 6.83 -2.48 10.11
N SER A 165 7.96 -2.82 10.69
CA SER A 165 8.54 -2.08 11.81
C SER A 165 10.03 -1.89 11.60
N THR A 166 10.55 -0.72 11.98
CA THR A 166 11.97 -0.35 11.84
C THR A 166 12.79 -0.65 13.09
N ARG A 167 12.19 -1.23 14.15
CA ARG A 167 12.70 -1.19 15.52
C ARG A 167 12.29 -2.42 16.37
N PRO A 168 12.71 -2.50 17.66
CA PRO A 168 12.42 -3.66 18.52
C PRO A 168 10.92 -3.89 18.76
N LYS A 169 10.58 -5.16 19.04
CA LYS A 169 9.23 -5.67 19.30
C LYS A 169 8.43 -4.87 20.35
N ASP A 170 9.08 -4.19 21.29
CA ASP A 170 8.42 -3.39 22.31
C ASP A 170 7.54 -2.26 21.71
N PHE A 171 7.92 -1.68 20.57
CA PHE A 171 7.08 -0.69 19.89
C PHE A 171 5.85 -1.31 19.26
N ASP A 172 6.01 -2.47 18.63
CA ASP A 172 4.93 -3.21 17.99
C ASP A 172 3.82 -3.57 18.99
N ASP A 173 4.23 -4.08 20.15
CA ASP A 173 3.31 -4.47 21.23
C ASP A 173 2.56 -3.24 21.79
N ALA A 174 3.27 -2.12 22.00
CA ALA A 174 2.64 -0.88 22.45
C ALA A 174 1.63 -0.33 21.43
N VAL A 175 1.97 -0.34 20.14
CA VAL A 175 1.09 0.15 19.07
C VAL A 175 -0.21 -0.64 19.04
N CYS A 176 -0.15 -1.96 18.90
CA CYS A 176 -1.38 -2.75 18.81
C CYS A 176 -2.21 -2.66 20.09
N GLN A 177 -1.59 -2.71 21.28
CA GLN A 177 -2.33 -2.61 22.54
C GLN A 177 -3.12 -1.30 22.65
N LYS A 178 -2.49 -0.15 22.34
CA LYS A 178 -3.12 1.16 22.54
C LYS A 178 -4.11 1.50 21.45
N ILE A 179 -3.80 1.17 20.21
CA ILE A 179 -4.69 1.43 19.08
C ILE A 179 -5.96 0.59 19.19
N MET A 180 -5.85 -0.70 19.54
CA MET A 180 -7.04 -1.54 19.77
C MET A 180 -7.94 -0.98 20.89
N ALA A 181 -7.35 -0.39 21.93
CA ALA A 181 -8.12 0.18 23.03
C ALA A 181 -8.85 1.48 22.64
N ARG A 182 -8.19 2.36 21.87
CA ARG A 182 -8.64 3.76 21.66
C ARG A 182 -9.25 4.03 20.29
N ALA A 183 -8.84 3.32 19.25
CA ALA A 183 -9.29 3.59 17.90
C ALA A 183 -10.78 3.23 17.75
N ARG A 184 -11.53 4.16 17.17
CA ARG A 184 -12.93 4.01 16.82
C ARG A 184 -13.13 4.53 15.41
N PHE A 185 -14.09 3.94 14.72
CA PHE A 185 -14.30 4.19 13.31
C PHE A 185 -15.78 4.36 13.01
N GLU A 186 -16.07 5.07 11.93
CA GLU A 186 -17.27 4.83 11.15
C GLU A 186 -17.01 3.59 10.27
N PRO A 187 -17.93 2.60 10.26
CA PRO A 187 -17.70 1.35 9.53
C PRO A 187 -17.64 1.57 8.02
N ALA A 188 -16.98 0.66 7.32
CA ALA A 188 -17.09 0.61 5.87
C ALA A 188 -18.54 0.29 5.45
N LEU A 189 -18.98 0.84 4.33
CA LEU A 189 -20.32 0.61 3.78
C LEU A 189 -20.20 -0.03 2.40
N ASP A 190 -20.99 -1.07 2.15
CA ASP A 190 -21.13 -1.66 0.81
C ASP A 190 -21.91 -0.74 -0.15
N ALA A 191 -22.13 -1.21 -1.38
CA ALA A 191 -22.88 -0.47 -2.41
C ALA A 191 -24.35 -0.19 -2.03
N ASP A 192 -24.94 -0.98 -1.13
CA ASP A 192 -26.30 -0.78 -0.62
C ASP A 192 -26.34 0.17 0.59
N GLY A 193 -25.18 0.65 1.06
CA GLY A 193 -25.05 1.45 2.27
C GLY A 193 -25.10 0.63 3.57
N LYS A 194 -24.94 -0.70 3.52
CA LYS A 194 -24.92 -1.56 4.71
C LYS A 194 -23.51 -1.61 5.30
N PRO A 195 -23.37 -1.53 6.64
CA PRO A 195 -22.08 -1.70 7.28
C PRO A 195 -21.48 -3.09 7.06
N VAL A 196 -20.20 -3.13 6.70
CA VAL A 196 -19.45 -4.36 6.45
C VAL A 196 -18.09 -4.35 7.15
N VAL A 197 -17.56 -5.55 7.40
CA VAL A 197 -16.19 -5.72 7.90
C VAL A 197 -15.22 -5.29 6.80
N SER A 198 -14.23 -4.47 7.15
CA SER A 198 -13.15 -4.07 6.25
C SER A 198 -11.88 -3.79 7.07
N TYR A 199 -10.85 -3.25 6.44
CA TYR A 199 -9.56 -3.00 7.08
C TYR A 199 -9.19 -1.52 7.04
N TYR A 200 -8.26 -1.16 7.92
CA TYR A 200 -7.67 0.16 8.00
C TYR A 200 -6.16 0.04 8.21
N THR A 201 -5.35 0.75 7.43
CA THR A 201 -3.90 0.79 7.57
C THR A 201 -3.43 2.19 7.93
N ASN A 202 -2.47 2.29 8.85
CA ASN A 202 -1.80 3.54 9.18
C ASN A 202 -0.43 3.23 9.82
N SER A 203 0.28 4.26 10.28
CA SER A 203 1.56 4.13 10.96
C SER A 203 1.59 4.94 12.26
N ALA A 204 2.34 4.45 13.24
CA ALA A 204 2.63 5.14 14.49
C ALA A 204 4.12 5.49 14.55
N ARG A 205 4.43 6.74 14.87
CA ARG A 205 5.79 7.24 14.99
C ARG A 205 6.13 7.53 16.45
N PHE A 206 7.21 6.92 16.93
CA PHE A 206 7.86 7.27 18.19
C PHE A 206 9.08 8.14 17.88
N SER A 207 9.01 9.41 18.26
CA SER A 207 10.14 10.33 18.16
C SER A 207 10.49 10.92 19.52
N ILE A 208 11.76 11.29 19.67
CA ILE A 208 12.24 12.13 20.77
C ILE A 208 12.55 13.47 20.13
N PRO A 209 11.93 14.58 20.56
CA PRO A 209 12.27 15.90 20.04
C PRO A 209 13.77 16.15 20.18
N ALA A 210 14.40 16.64 19.11
CA ALA A 210 15.74 17.18 19.21
C ALA A 210 15.71 18.40 20.14
N SER A 211 16.70 18.50 21.04
CA SER A 211 16.88 19.68 21.90
C SER A 211 17.35 20.89 21.11
#